data_AF-A0A1H3RYG8-F1
#
_entry.id   AF-A0A1H3RYG8-F1
#
_cell.length_a   1.000
_cell.length_b   1.000
_cell.length_c   1.000
_cell.angle_alpha   90.00
_cell.angle_beta   90.00
_cell.angle_gamma   90.00
#
_symmetry.space_group_name_H-M   'P 1'
#
loop_
_entity.id
_entity.type
_entity.pdbx_description
1 polymer ?
#
loop_
_entity_poly.entity_id
_entity_poly.type
_entity_poly.pdbx_seq_one_letter_code
_entity_poly.pdbx_strand_id
1 'polypeptide(L)'
;MRRFLVALATTVALLAPAGAVAASTTGTEARYSVTVSCQLVRIADNNVVGVIYGSGTGTTYNSAFKNAVKDANNAVPSGHYKRHCH
;
A
#
# COMPACT_ATOMS: atom_id res chain seq x y z
N MET A 1 78.24 -20.14 17.76
CA MET A 1 76.95 -20.27 18.48
C MET A 1 75.90 -19.43 17.75
N ARG A 2 74.84 -20.05 17.20
CA ARG A 2 73.49 -19.45 17.04
C ARG A 2 72.60 -20.43 16.28
N ARG A 3 71.75 -21.12 17.05
CA ARG A 3 70.65 -21.96 16.56
C ARG A 3 69.55 -21.00 16.08
N PHE A 4 69.12 -21.12 14.83
CA PHE A 4 67.89 -20.47 14.36
C PHE A 4 66.81 -21.53 14.23
N LEU A 5 65.91 -21.54 15.21
CA LEU A 5 64.63 -22.24 15.16
C LEU A 5 63.72 -21.48 14.19
N VAL A 6 63.35 -22.11 13.09
CA VAL A 6 62.31 -21.60 12.17
C VAL A 6 60.98 -22.21 12.63
N ALA A 7 60.13 -21.38 13.23
CA ALA A 7 58.78 -21.78 13.64
C ALA A 7 57.86 -21.85 12.42
N LEU A 8 57.19 -23.00 12.23
CA LEU A 8 56.10 -23.14 11.27
C LEU A 8 54.91 -22.28 11.70
N ALA A 9 54.50 -21.34 10.86
CA ALA A 9 53.23 -20.62 11.02
C ALA A 9 52.14 -21.33 10.19
N THR A 10 51.28 -22.09 10.87
CA THR A 10 50.06 -22.67 10.28
C THR A 10 48.94 -21.62 10.30
N THR A 11 48.56 -21.10 9.14
CA THR A 11 47.41 -20.20 8.98
C THR A 11 46.11 -21.00 8.97
N VAL A 12 45.30 -20.85 10.02
CA VAL A 12 43.94 -21.39 10.07
C VAL A 12 43.01 -20.39 9.37
N ALA A 13 42.51 -20.74 8.19
CA ALA A 13 41.49 -19.97 7.48
C ALA A 13 40.12 -20.20 8.16
N LEU A 14 39.64 -19.17 8.88
CA LEU A 14 38.27 -19.12 9.39
C LEU A 14 37.30 -18.95 8.22
N LEU A 15 36.62 -20.04 7.82
CA LEU A 15 35.45 -19.95 6.95
C LEU A 15 34.28 -19.40 7.75
N ALA A 16 33.93 -18.13 7.49
CA ALA A 16 32.69 -17.55 8.01
C ALA A 16 31.48 -18.18 7.30
N PRO A 17 30.40 -18.55 8.02
CA PRO A 17 29.20 -19.07 7.39
C PRO A 17 28.53 -17.98 6.56
N ALA A 18 28.30 -18.30 5.28
CA ALA A 18 27.53 -17.47 4.36
C ALA A 18 26.16 -17.15 4.99
N GLY A 19 25.88 -15.86 5.15
CA GLY A 19 24.65 -15.38 5.77
C GLY A 19 23.41 -15.97 5.10
N ALA A 20 22.52 -16.51 5.91
CA ALA A 20 21.18 -16.89 5.47
C ALA A 20 20.47 -15.64 4.93
N VAL A 21 20.22 -15.61 3.64
CA VAL A 21 19.34 -14.61 3.03
C VAL A 21 17.93 -14.93 3.50
N ALA A 22 17.40 -14.08 4.38
CA ALA A 22 15.98 -14.14 4.73
C ALA A 22 15.18 -13.81 3.47
N ALA A 23 14.58 -14.84 2.87
CA ALA A 23 13.63 -14.66 1.79
C ALA A 23 12.49 -13.79 2.31
N SER A 24 12.42 -12.54 1.85
CA SER A 24 11.29 -11.68 2.11
C SER A 24 10.11 -12.27 1.36
N THR A 25 9.22 -12.97 2.05
CA THR A 25 7.90 -13.29 1.52
C THR A 25 7.16 -11.98 1.34
N THR A 26 7.30 -11.34 0.18
CA THR A 26 6.30 -10.43 -0.35
C THR A 26 5.05 -11.25 -0.60
N GLY A 27 4.29 -11.52 0.46
CA GLY A 27 2.93 -11.98 0.33
C GLY A 27 2.18 -10.93 -0.46
N THR A 28 1.72 -11.28 -1.65
CA THR A 28 0.78 -10.46 -2.41
C THR A 28 -0.51 -10.41 -1.60
N GLU A 29 -0.61 -9.50 -0.63
CA GLU A 29 -1.87 -9.26 0.06
C GLU A 29 -2.91 -8.89 -0.99
N ALA A 30 -4.01 -9.65 -1.04
CA ALA A 30 -5.11 -9.34 -1.93
C ALA A 30 -5.63 -7.93 -1.61
N ARG A 31 -5.42 -7.00 -2.54
CA ARG A 31 -5.92 -5.63 -2.44
C ARG A 31 -7.19 -5.51 -3.27
N TYR A 32 -8.25 -5.08 -2.62
CA TYR A 32 -9.47 -4.65 -3.29
C TYR A 32 -9.22 -3.27 -3.90
N SER A 33 -9.66 -3.09 -5.13
CA SER A 33 -9.81 -1.79 -5.79
C SER A 33 -11.27 -1.63 -6.15
N VAL A 34 -11.89 -0.55 -5.67
CA VAL A 34 -13.31 -0.26 -5.84
C VAL A 34 -13.44 1.14 -6.43
N THR A 35 -14.33 1.26 -7.42
CA THR A 35 -14.82 2.55 -7.92
C THR A 35 -16.28 2.65 -7.57
N VAL A 36 -16.69 3.77 -6.98
CA VAL A 36 -18.09 4.06 -6.68
C VAL A 36 -18.60 5.16 -7.58
N SER A 37 -19.90 5.14 -7.83
CA SER A 37 -20.61 6.25 -8.45
C SER A 37 -21.67 6.79 -7.50
N CYS A 38 -21.67 8.10 -7.29
CA CYS A 38 -22.60 8.80 -6.41
C CYS A 38 -23.38 9.85 -7.20
N GLN A 39 -24.66 10.04 -6.92
CA GLN A 39 -25.40 11.16 -7.47
C GLN A 39 -24.85 12.48 -6.91
N LEU A 40 -24.62 13.44 -7.80
CA LEU A 40 -24.26 14.81 -7.43
C LEU A 40 -25.53 15.66 -7.41
N VAL A 41 -25.84 16.25 -6.26
CA VAL A 41 -27.05 17.02 -6.02
C VAL A 41 -26.69 18.46 -5.71
N ARG A 42 -27.35 19.41 -6.35
CA ARG A 42 -27.20 20.83 -6.08
C ARG A 42 -28.04 21.20 -4.85
N ILE A 43 -27.44 21.92 -3.90
CA ILE A 43 -28.09 22.29 -2.63
C ILE A 43 -29.23 23.29 -2.87
N ALA A 44 -29.06 24.22 -3.83
CA ALA A 44 -30.00 25.32 -4.06
C ALA A 44 -31.44 24.86 -4.38
N ASP A 45 -31.59 23.76 -5.11
CA ASP A 45 -32.86 23.27 -5.65
C ASP A 45 -33.08 21.76 -5.43
N ASN A 46 -32.17 21.09 -4.70
CA ASN A 46 -32.18 19.64 -4.46
C ASN A 46 -32.23 18.78 -5.74
N ASN A 47 -31.80 19.34 -6.86
CA ASN A 47 -31.84 18.64 -8.14
C ASN A 47 -30.57 17.80 -8.36
N VAL A 48 -30.74 16.62 -8.95
CA VAL A 48 -29.62 15.77 -9.37
C VAL A 48 -29.05 16.36 -10.65
N VAL A 49 -27.81 16.83 -10.59
CA VAL A 49 -27.14 17.52 -11.70
C VAL A 49 -26.09 16.67 -12.40
N GLY A 50 -25.80 15.48 -11.86
CA GLY A 50 -24.87 14.55 -12.47
C GLY A 50 -24.45 13.42 -11.54
N VAL A 51 -23.31 12.83 -11.86
CA VAL A 51 -22.68 11.75 -11.12
C VAL A 51 -21.25 12.15 -10.80
N ILE A 52 -20.80 11.80 -9.60
CA ILE A 52 -19.41 11.91 -9.18
C ILE A 52 -18.84 10.54 -8.87
N TYR A 53 -17.61 10.30 -9.31
CA TYR A 53 -16.91 9.04 -9.10
C TYR A 53 -15.86 9.20 -8.00
N GLY A 54 -15.61 8.12 -7.29
CA GLY A 54 -14.49 8.03 -6.37
C GLY A 54 -13.85 6.65 -6.44
N SER A 55 -12.55 6.61 -6.20
CA SER A 55 -11.75 5.39 -6.25
C SER A 55 -11.09 5.12 -4.91
N GLY A 56 -10.99 3.85 -4.55
CA GLY A 56 -10.44 3.46 -3.25
C GLY A 56 -9.86 2.07 -3.28
N THR A 57 -8.75 1.91 -2.55
CA THR A 57 -8.11 0.62 -2.34
C THR A 57 -8.14 0.24 -0.87
N GLY A 58 -8.15 -1.05 -0.58
CA GLY A 58 -8.13 -1.56 0.78
C GLY A 58 -7.84 -3.06 0.84
N THR A 59 -7.46 -3.55 2.01
CA THR A 59 -7.27 -4.99 2.27
C THR A 59 -8.60 -5.74 2.39
N THR A 60 -9.72 -5.03 2.51
CA THR A 60 -11.08 -5.59 2.46
C THR A 60 -11.95 -4.79 1.52
N TYR A 61 -13.01 -5.40 0.97
CA TYR A 61 -13.97 -4.69 0.13
C TYR A 61 -14.56 -3.47 0.84
N ASN A 62 -14.95 -3.62 2.11
CA ASN A 62 -15.55 -2.54 2.89
C ASN A 62 -14.58 -1.35 3.10
N SER A 63 -13.29 -1.62 3.33
CA SER A 63 -12.31 -0.53 3.46
C SER A 63 -12.06 0.16 2.12
N ALA A 64 -11.96 -0.60 1.02
CA ALA A 64 -11.85 -0.05 -0.33
C ALA A 64 -13.07 0.81 -0.70
N PHE A 65 -14.29 0.33 -0.42
CA PHE A 65 -15.53 1.06 -0.65
C PHE A 65 -15.60 2.35 0.19
N LYS A 66 -15.29 2.30 1.49
CA LYS A 66 -15.24 3.51 2.34
C LYS A 66 -14.21 4.52 1.83
N ASN A 67 -13.05 4.06 1.37
CA ASN A 67 -12.03 4.91 0.77
C ASN A 67 -12.52 5.54 -0.54
N ALA A 68 -13.18 4.77 -1.40
CA ALA A 68 -13.77 5.25 -2.66
C ALA A 68 -14.87 6.28 -2.41
N VAL A 69 -15.74 6.05 -1.41
CA VAL A 69 -16.74 7.02 -0.98
C VAL A 69 -16.04 8.27 -0.45
N LYS A 70 -15.01 8.17 0.39
CA LYS A 70 -14.29 9.34 0.89
C LYS A 70 -13.67 10.15 -0.24
N ASP A 71 -13.06 9.49 -1.21
CA ASP A 71 -12.52 10.11 -2.42
C ASP A 71 -13.59 10.89 -3.19
N ALA A 72 -14.73 10.25 -3.47
CA ALA A 72 -15.89 10.91 -4.08
C ALA A 72 -16.39 12.12 -3.25
N ASN A 73 -16.23 12.12 -1.92
CA ASN A 73 -16.59 13.27 -1.08
C ASN A 73 -15.72 14.49 -1.36
N ASN A 74 -14.42 14.26 -1.50
CA ASN A 74 -13.44 15.32 -1.66
C ASN A 74 -13.56 16.02 -3.01
N ALA A 75 -14.13 15.33 -4.00
CA ALA A 75 -14.38 15.86 -5.33
C ALA A 75 -15.71 16.65 -5.43
N VAL A 76 -16.56 16.67 -4.38
CA VAL A 76 -17.84 17.40 -4.41
C VAL A 76 -17.58 18.92 -4.47
N PRO A 77 -18.03 19.63 -5.52
CA PRO A 77 -17.89 21.08 -5.59
C PRO A 77 -18.76 21.79 -4.56
N SER A 78 -18.39 23.03 -4.22
CA SER A 78 -19.21 23.87 -3.34
C SER A 78 -20.64 24.03 -3.86
N GLY A 79 -21.61 24.17 -2.95
CA GLY A 79 -23.03 24.25 -3.29
C GLY A 79 -23.65 22.92 -3.71
N HIS A 80 -22.93 21.80 -3.56
CA HIS A 80 -23.43 20.46 -3.87
C HIS A 80 -23.19 19.50 -2.71
N TYR A 81 -23.92 18.38 -2.72
CA TYR A 81 -23.66 17.22 -1.89
C TYR A 81 -23.82 15.96 -2.73
N LYS A 82 -23.27 14.85 -2.23
CA LYS A 82 -23.44 13.54 -2.87
C LYS A 82 -24.48 12.68 -2.12
N ARG A 83 -25.16 11.79 -2.84
CA ARG A 83 -26.04 10.76 -2.25
C ARG A 83 -26.08 9.50 -3.10
N HIS A 84 -26.63 8.41 -2.55
CA HIS A 84 -26.82 7.13 -3.25
C HIS A 84 -25.55 6.60 -3.94
N CYS A 85 -24.45 6.54 -3.20
CA CYS A 85 -23.21 5.92 -3.66
C CYS A 85 -23.39 4.41 -3.76
N HIS A 86 -23.03 3.84 -4.92
CA HIS A 86 -23.02 2.42 -5.20
C HIS A 86 -21.73 2.01 -5.90
#